data_AF-A0A182JCR1-F1
#
_entry.id   AF-A0A182JCR1-F1
#
_cell.length_a   1.000
_cell.length_b   1.000
_cell.length_c   1.000
_cell.angle_alpha   90.00
_cell.angle_beta   90.00
_cell.angle_gamma   90.00
#
_symmetry.space_group_name_H-M   'P 1'
#
loop_
_entity.id
_entity.type
_entity.pdbx_description
1 polymer ?
#
loop_
_entity_poly.entity_id
_entity_poly.type
_entity_poly.pdbx_seq_one_letter_code
_entity_poly.pdbx_strand_id
1 'polypeptide(L)'
;MGRIFRDLQRRTVFSDENVRVTCNYLNQCFETELDSILLAMEIVTQLLSRQVAEKDVIQSYRKLLTYISSGLHESNCSKIAIHFTRYILDIFYTPQTSDVHPVEVLLRSAYDNIFNRLVSEWTDTKCYELLLCVLFDFLKRDLFAHLKLDIVRALADAAGGGTRRLVRLLCVPKHLRDEQRRRKLKTILTISLAESLFRYESTKRGTHFHEFLKTIETMLDGVDFDELVKAKFLCLNLSRTGLTLQCVCFVFIVRHLDLLEGVTGNRVELDYVYNLIASVNILYHKRWKLPSFLVKHFIDGLSRFSQTDTFKKNVSDPENKMKAIFSSAAPATARLTDAVANIFGRLPATAQRIQWIQLQSDHFRAEYIFHQQLGILQERYIVTADEGLVHSLLAIFQTDTLLEVLASKQASPMARRNASVLLSRCSLTGPGLQKVLRQIKRSQKQDQGASNPGPICNWVRAVHGSVQGLNDGSKRVLWTALSTIHKTTRCSDEQRLLLVDTKASLLVSMMHKMEDTVVEMQVERTRSTKTARKRKLL
;
A
#
# COMPACT_ATOMS: atom_id res chain seq x y z
N MET A 1 -43.59 8.10 15.86
CA MET A 1 -42.81 8.27 14.60
C MET A 1 -43.59 8.90 13.44
N GLY A 2 -44.79 8.43 13.04
CA GLY A 2 -45.53 8.97 11.88
C GLY A 2 -45.90 10.46 11.92
N ARG A 3 -46.05 11.07 13.11
CA ARG A 3 -46.22 12.53 13.27
C ARG A 3 -44.97 13.30 12.83
N ILE A 4 -43.78 12.84 13.22
CA ILE A 4 -42.49 13.43 12.84
C ILE A 4 -42.32 13.42 11.31
N PHE A 5 -42.63 12.30 10.66
CA PHE A 5 -42.56 12.17 9.21
C PHE A 5 -43.47 13.15 8.46
N ARG A 6 -44.74 13.27 8.89
CA ARG A 6 -45.68 14.23 8.29
C ARG A 6 -45.26 15.68 8.51
N ASP A 7 -44.72 15.99 9.68
CA ASP A 7 -44.23 17.34 9.99
C ASP A 7 -42.99 17.69 9.16
N LEU A 8 -42.12 16.72 8.88
CA LEU A 8 -40.98 16.85 7.97
C LEU A 8 -41.41 17.12 6.53
N GLN A 9 -42.40 16.39 6.02
CA GLN A 9 -42.92 16.58 4.66
C GLN A 9 -43.55 17.97 4.45
N ARG A 10 -44.12 18.57 5.50
CA ARG A 10 -44.80 19.87 5.43
C ARG A 10 -43.85 21.07 5.56
N ARG A 11 -42.63 20.87 6.05
CA ARG A 11 -41.67 21.96 6.31
C ARG A 11 -40.79 22.21 5.08
N THR A 12 -40.73 23.47 4.65
CA THR A 12 -39.89 23.94 3.55
C THR A 12 -38.56 24.51 3.99
N VAL A 13 -38.45 24.96 5.26
CA VAL A 13 -37.23 25.54 5.85
C VAL A 13 -36.85 24.79 7.12
N PHE A 14 -35.58 24.38 7.20
CA PHE A 14 -35.01 23.68 8.34
C PHE A 14 -33.93 24.56 9.00
N SER A 15 -34.07 24.79 10.30
CA SER A 15 -33.01 25.39 11.12
C SER A 15 -32.33 24.32 11.97
N ASP A 16 -31.07 24.56 12.36
CA ASP A 16 -30.31 23.63 13.22
C ASP A 16 -31.09 23.22 14.47
N GLU A 17 -31.75 24.17 15.14
CA GLU A 17 -32.50 23.90 16.36
C GLU A 17 -33.74 23.02 16.10
N ASN A 18 -34.46 23.24 15.01
CA ASN A 18 -35.61 22.42 14.64
C ASN A 18 -35.19 20.97 14.31
N VAL A 19 -34.06 20.81 13.62
CA VAL A 19 -33.52 19.48 13.29
C VAL A 19 -33.04 18.77 14.54
N ARG A 20 -32.36 19.46 15.46
CA ARG A 20 -31.92 18.91 16.75
C ARG A 20 -33.08 18.42 17.60
N VAL A 21 -34.12 19.24 17.75
CA VAL A 21 -35.35 18.85 18.47
C VAL A 21 -36.00 17.63 17.81
N THR A 22 -36.08 17.60 16.49
CA THR A 22 -36.60 16.46 15.73
C THR A 22 -35.78 15.19 15.96
N CYS A 23 -34.45 15.29 15.96
CA CYS A 23 -33.53 14.19 16.26
C CYS A 23 -33.72 13.64 17.68
N ASN A 24 -33.88 14.52 18.67
CA ASN A 24 -34.12 14.10 20.06
C ASN A 24 -35.42 13.32 20.22
N TYR A 25 -36.52 13.78 19.60
CA TYR A 25 -37.79 13.04 19.61
C TYR A 25 -37.70 11.73 18.82
N LEU A 26 -37.04 11.74 17.66
CA LEU A 26 -36.83 10.55 16.85
C LEU A 26 -36.07 9.47 17.64
N ASN A 27 -35.02 9.86 18.36
CA ASN A 27 -34.21 8.97 19.18
C ASN A 27 -35.00 8.30 20.31
N GLN A 28 -36.11 8.88 20.76
CA GLN A 28 -37.00 8.28 21.77
C GLN A 28 -38.04 7.34 21.16
N CYS A 29 -38.25 7.42 19.84
CA CYS A 29 -39.28 6.67 19.13
C CYS A 29 -38.76 5.40 18.42
N PHE A 30 -37.46 5.08 18.49
CA PHE A 30 -36.95 3.90 17.79
C PHE A 30 -37.47 2.61 18.42
N GLU A 31 -37.98 1.73 17.57
CA GLU A 31 -38.49 0.40 17.91
C GLU A 31 -37.88 -0.63 16.95
N THR A 32 -37.89 -1.90 17.32
CA THR A 32 -37.36 -3.00 16.51
C THR A 32 -38.34 -3.54 15.48
N GLU A 33 -39.58 -3.04 15.47
CA GLU A 33 -40.58 -3.41 14.46
C GLU A 33 -40.20 -2.89 13.07
N LEU A 34 -40.42 -3.72 12.04
CA LEU A 34 -40.00 -3.42 10.67
C LEU A 34 -40.54 -2.08 10.16
N ASP A 35 -41.83 -1.82 10.32
CA ASP A 35 -42.44 -0.59 9.81
C ASP A 35 -41.91 0.66 10.52
N SER A 36 -41.59 0.53 11.81
CA SER A 36 -40.95 1.58 12.61
C SER A 36 -39.52 1.83 12.12
N ILE A 37 -38.75 0.76 11.84
CA ILE A 37 -37.41 0.86 11.25
C ILE A 37 -37.45 1.54 9.87
N LEU A 38 -38.35 1.13 8.99
CA LEU A 38 -38.45 1.67 7.63
C LEU A 38 -38.82 3.16 7.65
N LEU A 39 -39.78 3.54 8.49
CA LEU A 39 -40.19 4.93 8.65
C LEU A 39 -39.08 5.79 9.29
N ALA A 40 -38.34 5.23 10.24
CA ALA A 40 -37.17 5.88 10.82
C ALA A 40 -36.08 6.11 9.77
N MET A 41 -35.82 5.12 8.91
CA MET A 41 -34.86 5.24 7.83
C MET A 41 -35.24 6.38 6.88
N GLU A 42 -36.51 6.51 6.51
CA GLU A 42 -37.00 7.60 5.67
C GLU A 42 -36.84 8.98 6.32
N ILE A 43 -37.18 9.10 7.62
CA ILE A 43 -37.02 10.34 8.39
C ILE A 43 -35.55 10.76 8.42
N VAL A 44 -34.64 9.86 8.84
CA VAL A 44 -33.22 10.18 8.96
C VAL A 44 -32.61 10.50 7.59
N THR A 45 -33.06 9.80 6.55
CA THR A 45 -32.66 10.05 5.16
C THR A 45 -33.01 11.46 4.72
N GLN A 46 -34.26 11.88 4.96
CA GLN A 46 -34.68 13.25 4.66
C GLN A 46 -33.83 14.26 5.44
N LEU A 47 -33.54 14.03 6.71
CA LEU A 47 -32.70 14.93 7.50
C LEU A 47 -31.26 15.01 6.97
N LEU A 48 -30.65 13.86 6.60
CA LEU A 48 -29.31 13.80 6.02
C LEU A 48 -29.21 14.59 4.70
N SER A 49 -30.24 14.51 3.85
CA SER A 49 -30.26 15.23 2.56
C SER A 49 -30.25 16.76 2.71
N ARG A 50 -30.57 17.30 3.90
CA ARG A 50 -30.68 18.74 4.14
C ARG A 50 -29.38 19.39 4.63
N GLN A 51 -28.39 18.62 5.09
CA GLN A 51 -27.08 19.12 5.56
C GLN A 51 -27.18 20.17 6.69
N VAL A 52 -28.14 20.00 7.61
CA VAL A 52 -28.41 20.90 8.76
C VAL A 52 -28.28 20.08 10.05
N ALA A 53 -27.69 20.66 11.11
CA ALA A 53 -27.39 20.00 12.38
C ALA A 53 -26.77 18.59 12.23
N GLU A 54 -25.76 18.46 11.35
CA GLU A 54 -25.21 17.17 10.92
C GLU A 54 -24.88 16.22 12.08
N LYS A 55 -24.24 16.71 13.15
CA LYS A 55 -23.84 15.91 14.31
C LYS A 55 -25.03 15.18 14.97
N ASP A 56 -26.14 15.88 15.14
CA ASP A 56 -27.36 15.36 15.78
C ASP A 56 -28.04 14.31 14.88
N VAL A 57 -28.06 14.58 13.57
CA VAL A 57 -28.59 13.65 12.55
C VAL A 57 -27.74 12.38 12.48
N ILE A 58 -26.41 12.51 12.48
CA ILE A 58 -25.46 11.38 12.48
C ILE A 58 -25.64 10.52 13.74
N GLN A 59 -25.81 11.15 14.91
CA GLN A 59 -26.04 10.42 16.16
C GLN A 59 -27.36 9.63 16.10
N SER A 60 -28.41 10.25 15.58
CA SER A 60 -29.72 9.59 15.44
C SER A 60 -29.68 8.43 14.46
N TYR A 61 -28.94 8.58 13.36
CA TYR A 61 -28.68 7.50 12.43
C TYR A 61 -27.89 6.36 13.07
N ARG A 62 -26.79 6.64 13.81
CA ARG A 62 -26.02 5.60 14.50
C ARG A 62 -26.89 4.80 15.46
N LYS A 63 -27.79 5.49 16.17
CA LYS A 63 -28.77 4.83 17.03
C LYS A 63 -29.71 3.96 16.19
N LEU A 64 -30.30 4.47 15.10
CA LEU A 64 -31.11 3.67 14.18
C LEU A 64 -30.39 2.39 13.70
N LEU A 65 -29.09 2.45 13.39
CA LEU A 65 -28.32 1.26 12.97
C LEU A 65 -28.31 0.15 14.02
N THR A 66 -28.28 0.50 15.32
CA THR A 66 -28.35 -0.50 16.40
C THR A 66 -29.73 -1.19 16.45
N TYR A 67 -30.79 -0.47 16.09
CA TYR A 67 -32.15 -1.01 15.99
C TYR A 67 -32.34 -1.84 14.72
N ILE A 68 -31.74 -1.42 13.60
CA ILE A 68 -31.68 -2.23 12.38
C ILE A 68 -30.97 -3.56 12.70
N SER A 69 -29.79 -3.51 13.32
CA SER A 69 -29.03 -4.72 13.64
C SER A 69 -29.79 -5.69 14.54
N SER A 70 -30.63 -5.19 15.46
CA SER A 70 -31.44 -6.03 16.37
C SER A 70 -32.77 -6.48 15.75
N GLY A 71 -33.31 -5.72 14.79
CA GLY A 71 -34.51 -6.07 14.03
C GLY A 71 -34.24 -6.94 12.79
N LEU A 72 -32.99 -7.18 12.42
CA LEU A 72 -32.60 -8.03 11.28
C LEU A 72 -32.96 -9.51 11.55
N HIS A 73 -34.02 -9.98 10.89
CA HIS A 73 -34.47 -11.37 10.86
C HIS A 73 -34.55 -11.88 9.41
N GLU A 74 -34.50 -13.20 9.23
CA GLU A 74 -34.60 -13.86 7.91
C GLU A 74 -35.83 -13.40 7.12
N SER A 75 -36.95 -13.14 7.80
CA SER A 75 -38.22 -12.71 7.20
C SER A 75 -38.25 -11.25 6.72
N ASN A 76 -37.35 -10.39 7.19
CA ASN A 76 -37.38 -8.95 6.93
C ASN A 76 -36.07 -8.35 6.40
N CYS A 77 -34.96 -9.08 6.45
CA CYS A 77 -33.64 -8.64 6.01
C CYS A 77 -33.65 -8.16 4.55
N SER A 78 -34.40 -8.86 3.69
CA SER A 78 -34.63 -8.46 2.29
C SER A 78 -35.27 -7.08 2.14
N LYS A 79 -36.33 -6.80 2.90
CA LYS A 79 -37.04 -5.52 2.86
C LYS A 79 -36.18 -4.38 3.41
N ILE A 80 -35.48 -4.63 4.52
CA ILE A 80 -34.58 -3.67 5.13
C ILE A 80 -33.45 -3.34 4.16
N ALA A 81 -32.77 -4.32 3.57
CA ALA A 81 -31.65 -4.03 2.67
C ALA A 81 -32.11 -3.33 1.37
N ILE A 82 -33.29 -3.65 0.83
CA ILE A 82 -33.85 -2.92 -0.33
C ILE A 82 -34.09 -1.46 0.03
N HIS A 83 -34.76 -1.18 1.15
CA HIS A 83 -34.99 0.20 1.60
C HIS A 83 -33.69 0.91 1.91
N PHE A 84 -32.75 0.22 2.54
CA PHE A 84 -31.43 0.73 2.87
C PHE A 84 -30.70 1.14 1.59
N THR A 85 -30.65 0.26 0.60
CA THR A 85 -30.03 0.48 -0.71
C THR A 85 -30.70 1.63 -1.46
N ARG A 86 -32.03 1.72 -1.50
CA ARG A 86 -32.72 2.83 -2.18
C ARG A 86 -32.39 4.17 -1.51
N TYR A 87 -32.53 4.27 -0.19
CA TYR A 87 -32.47 5.56 0.50
C TYR A 87 -31.06 6.10 0.63
N ILE A 88 -30.11 5.26 0.99
CA ILE A 88 -28.71 5.67 1.07
C ILE A 88 -28.21 6.06 -0.30
N LEU A 89 -28.46 5.24 -1.31
CA LEU A 89 -27.85 5.50 -2.59
C LEU A 89 -28.45 6.75 -3.25
N ASP A 90 -29.71 7.10 -2.99
CA ASP A 90 -30.37 8.27 -3.58
C ASP A 90 -30.00 9.60 -2.91
N ILE A 91 -29.55 9.61 -1.65
CA ILE A 91 -29.05 10.84 -0.99
C ILE A 91 -27.64 11.21 -1.48
N PHE A 92 -26.81 10.24 -1.87
CA PHE A 92 -25.37 10.46 -2.10
C PHE A 92 -24.99 10.87 -3.51
N TYR A 93 -25.91 11.48 -4.27
CA TYR A 93 -25.65 12.03 -5.60
C TYR A 93 -25.07 13.47 -5.59
N THR A 94 -24.79 14.05 -4.42
CA THR A 94 -24.17 15.40 -4.34
C THR A 94 -22.65 15.27 -4.23
N PRO A 95 -21.84 15.95 -5.08
CA PRO A 95 -20.39 15.93 -4.95
C PRO A 95 -19.96 16.61 -3.64
N GLN A 96 -19.05 15.98 -2.90
CA GLN A 96 -18.65 16.40 -1.56
C GLN A 96 -17.19 16.86 -1.52
N THR A 97 -16.90 17.83 -0.64
CA THR A 97 -15.65 18.60 -0.56
C THR A 97 -14.77 18.28 0.66
N SER A 98 -15.14 17.32 1.49
CA SER A 98 -14.41 16.96 2.73
C SER A 98 -13.78 15.57 2.68
N ASP A 99 -12.64 15.41 3.37
CA ASP A 99 -11.76 14.23 3.29
C ASP A 99 -12.33 12.94 3.93
N VAL A 100 -13.30 13.03 4.86
CA VAL A 100 -14.08 11.89 5.37
C VAL A 100 -15.47 12.39 5.74
N HIS A 101 -16.47 12.10 4.91
CA HIS A 101 -17.83 12.55 5.18
C HIS A 101 -18.48 11.63 6.23
N PRO A 102 -19.29 12.15 7.18
CA PRO A 102 -20.00 11.32 8.14
C PRO A 102 -20.83 10.20 7.50
N VAL A 103 -21.35 10.46 6.31
CA VAL A 103 -22.01 9.49 5.43
C VAL A 103 -21.16 8.25 5.16
N GLU A 104 -19.85 8.39 4.93
CA GLU A 104 -18.98 7.23 4.67
C GLU A 104 -18.88 6.34 5.91
N VAL A 105 -18.82 6.95 7.11
CA VAL A 105 -18.84 6.23 8.39
C VAL A 105 -20.17 5.54 8.62
N LEU A 106 -21.27 6.19 8.22
CA LEU A 106 -22.62 5.68 8.33
C LEU A 106 -22.89 4.52 7.36
N LEU A 107 -22.42 4.65 6.12
CA LEU A 107 -22.45 3.60 5.10
C LEU A 107 -21.70 2.38 5.60
N ARG A 108 -20.46 2.56 6.03
CA ARG A 108 -19.60 1.47 6.53
C ARG A 108 -20.27 0.69 7.66
N SER A 109 -20.74 1.38 8.70
CA SER A 109 -21.34 0.73 9.87
C SER A 109 -22.58 -0.10 9.55
N ALA A 110 -23.41 0.38 8.62
CA ALA A 110 -24.61 -0.33 8.27
C ALA A 110 -24.40 -1.46 7.28
N TYR A 111 -23.44 -1.28 6.36
CA TYR A 111 -22.99 -2.33 5.49
C TYR A 111 -22.35 -3.45 6.27
N ASP A 112 -21.52 -3.15 7.27
CA ASP A 112 -20.94 -4.17 8.14
C ASP A 112 -22.04 -5.03 8.78
N ASN A 113 -23.10 -4.42 9.32
CA ASN A 113 -24.18 -5.19 9.97
C ASN A 113 -25.06 -5.98 8.97
N ILE A 114 -25.47 -5.35 7.86
CA ILE A 114 -26.37 -5.97 6.87
C ILE A 114 -25.63 -7.05 6.07
N PHE A 115 -24.42 -6.76 5.56
CA PHE A 115 -23.66 -7.72 4.79
C PHE A 115 -23.15 -8.87 5.63
N ASN A 116 -22.69 -8.65 6.88
CA ASN A 116 -22.34 -9.78 7.76
C ASN A 116 -23.52 -10.75 7.91
N ARG A 117 -24.75 -10.22 8.06
CA ARG A 117 -25.94 -11.06 8.14
C ARG A 117 -26.24 -11.79 6.83
N LEU A 118 -26.27 -11.07 5.70
CA LEU A 118 -26.52 -11.67 4.38
C LEU A 118 -25.47 -12.71 3.99
N VAL A 119 -24.21 -12.49 4.37
CA VAL A 119 -23.13 -13.43 4.19
C VAL A 119 -23.29 -14.63 5.12
N SER A 120 -23.76 -14.46 6.36
CA SER A 120 -24.01 -15.60 7.26
C SER A 120 -25.18 -16.49 6.80
N GLU A 121 -26.16 -15.90 6.13
CA GLU A 121 -27.39 -16.58 5.64
C GLU A 121 -27.33 -16.91 4.15
N TRP A 122 -26.15 -16.85 3.53
CA TRP A 122 -25.95 -17.04 2.08
C TRP A 122 -26.50 -18.35 1.51
N THR A 123 -26.76 -19.35 2.36
CA THR A 123 -27.36 -20.62 1.96
C THR A 123 -28.83 -20.49 1.54
N ASP A 124 -29.53 -19.46 2.03
CA ASP A 124 -30.86 -19.09 1.54
C ASP A 124 -30.74 -18.37 0.20
N THR A 125 -31.56 -18.79 -0.76
CA THR A 125 -31.60 -18.24 -2.12
C THR A 125 -32.05 -16.78 -2.12
N LYS A 126 -32.98 -16.39 -1.24
CA LYS A 126 -33.47 -15.00 -1.20
C LYS A 126 -32.41 -14.06 -0.63
N CYS A 127 -31.76 -14.44 0.47
CA CYS A 127 -30.64 -13.66 1.04
C CYS A 127 -29.46 -13.54 0.06
N TYR A 128 -29.12 -14.62 -0.66
CA TYR A 128 -28.09 -14.57 -1.71
C TYR A 128 -28.47 -13.67 -2.90
N GLU A 129 -29.72 -13.76 -3.37
CA GLU A 129 -30.18 -12.91 -4.47
C GLU A 129 -30.17 -11.43 -4.08
N LEU A 130 -30.60 -11.13 -2.86
CA LEU A 130 -30.53 -9.79 -2.31
C LEU A 130 -29.08 -9.30 -2.21
N LEU A 131 -28.17 -10.13 -1.68
CA LEU A 131 -26.74 -9.82 -1.60
C LEU A 131 -26.19 -9.40 -2.97
N LEU A 132 -26.49 -10.18 -4.02
CA LEU A 132 -26.08 -9.83 -5.39
C LEU A 132 -26.74 -8.54 -5.90
N CYS A 133 -28.03 -8.32 -5.65
CA CYS A 133 -28.70 -7.11 -6.10
C CYS A 133 -28.11 -5.85 -5.44
N VAL A 134 -27.97 -5.87 -4.12
CA VAL A 134 -27.42 -4.75 -3.34
C VAL A 134 -25.99 -4.47 -3.77
N LEU A 135 -25.15 -5.51 -3.92
CA LEU A 135 -23.77 -5.33 -4.38
C LEU A 135 -23.67 -4.78 -5.79
N PHE A 136 -24.49 -5.29 -6.71
CA PHE A 136 -24.53 -4.83 -8.09
C PHE A 136 -24.91 -3.36 -8.17
N ASP A 137 -26.01 -2.97 -7.53
CA ASP A 137 -26.51 -1.59 -7.56
C ASP A 137 -25.51 -0.63 -6.90
N PHE A 138 -24.87 -1.07 -5.82
CA PHE A 138 -23.85 -0.29 -5.13
C PHE A 138 -22.60 -0.06 -6.00
N LEU A 139 -21.99 -1.13 -6.51
CA LEU A 139 -20.72 -1.05 -7.24
C LEU A 139 -20.85 -0.28 -8.56
N LYS A 140 -22.03 -0.32 -9.20
CA LYS A 140 -22.30 0.37 -10.46
C LYS A 140 -22.44 1.89 -10.29
N ARG A 141 -22.74 2.40 -9.09
CA ARG A 141 -22.89 3.84 -8.86
C ARG A 141 -21.55 4.57 -8.90
N ASP A 142 -21.62 5.87 -9.17
CA ASP A 142 -20.46 6.76 -9.21
C ASP A 142 -20.07 7.15 -7.77
N LEU A 143 -19.49 6.21 -7.05
CA LEU A 143 -18.99 6.35 -5.68
C LEU A 143 -17.46 6.35 -5.70
N PHE A 144 -16.85 6.93 -4.66
CA PHE A 144 -15.41 6.90 -4.52
C PHE A 144 -14.86 5.46 -4.50
N ALA A 145 -13.76 5.24 -5.21
CA ALA A 145 -13.12 3.94 -5.34
C ALA A 145 -12.72 3.33 -3.98
N HIS A 146 -12.26 4.14 -3.02
CA HIS A 146 -11.89 3.65 -1.68
C HIS A 146 -13.07 3.06 -0.93
N LEU A 147 -14.25 3.66 -1.07
CA LEU A 147 -15.47 3.17 -0.43
C LEU A 147 -15.93 1.84 -1.05
N LYS A 148 -15.86 1.71 -2.38
CA LYS A 148 -16.13 0.44 -3.08
C LYS A 148 -15.20 -0.67 -2.59
N LEU A 149 -13.91 -0.37 -2.45
CA LEU A 149 -12.92 -1.32 -1.96
C LEU A 149 -13.14 -1.71 -0.50
N ASP A 150 -13.48 -0.75 0.37
CA ASP A 150 -13.71 -1.03 1.79
C ASP A 150 -14.91 -1.95 2.00
N ILE A 151 -15.99 -1.80 1.21
CA ILE A 151 -17.14 -2.69 1.27
C ILE A 151 -16.82 -4.09 0.72
N VAL A 152 -16.08 -4.16 -0.39
CA VAL A 152 -15.60 -5.45 -0.93
C VAL A 152 -14.73 -6.18 0.10
N ARG A 153 -13.88 -5.46 0.83
CA ARG A 153 -13.08 -6.02 1.93
C ARG A 153 -13.93 -6.48 3.10
N ALA A 154 -14.86 -5.66 3.57
CA ALA A 154 -15.77 -6.04 4.66
C ALA A 154 -16.55 -7.32 4.33
N LEU A 155 -17.00 -7.44 3.08
CA LEU A 155 -17.63 -8.67 2.57
C LEU A 155 -16.68 -9.86 2.48
N ALA A 156 -15.45 -9.64 2.05
CA ALA A 156 -14.43 -10.67 2.02
C ALA A 156 -14.13 -11.18 3.44
N ASP A 157 -14.02 -10.27 4.41
CA ASP A 157 -13.81 -10.57 5.83
C ASP A 157 -14.99 -11.33 6.43
N ALA A 158 -16.22 -10.91 6.13
CA ALA A 158 -17.45 -11.62 6.48
C ALA A 158 -17.48 -13.06 5.91
N ALA A 159 -16.95 -13.26 4.70
CA ALA A 159 -16.80 -14.56 4.06
C ALA A 159 -15.62 -15.40 4.63
N GLY A 160 -14.95 -14.90 5.67
CA GLY A 160 -13.82 -15.52 6.35
C GLY A 160 -12.44 -15.04 5.89
N GLY A 161 -12.36 -13.92 5.17
CA GLY A 161 -11.14 -13.24 4.77
C GLY A 161 -10.67 -13.55 3.35
N GLY A 162 -10.33 -12.49 2.61
CA GLY A 162 -9.68 -12.53 1.29
C GLY A 162 -10.62 -12.64 0.09
N THR A 163 -10.16 -12.06 -1.02
CA THR A 163 -10.80 -12.08 -2.34
C THR A 163 -11.21 -13.49 -2.78
N ARG A 164 -10.41 -14.53 -2.51
CA ARG A 164 -10.77 -15.91 -2.86
C ARG A 164 -12.05 -16.39 -2.20
N ARG A 165 -12.23 -16.12 -0.90
CA ARG A 165 -13.42 -16.59 -0.17
C ARG A 165 -14.64 -15.82 -0.62
N LEU A 166 -14.49 -14.52 -0.87
CA LEU A 166 -15.53 -13.70 -1.48
C LEU A 166 -16.00 -14.28 -2.82
N VAL A 167 -15.07 -14.58 -3.75
CA VAL A 167 -15.42 -15.19 -5.04
C VAL A 167 -16.17 -16.50 -4.85
N ARG A 168 -15.76 -17.35 -3.91
CA ARG A 168 -16.44 -18.63 -3.64
C ARG A 168 -17.86 -18.44 -3.09
N LEU A 169 -18.05 -17.46 -2.22
CA LEU A 169 -19.36 -17.08 -1.70
C LEU A 169 -20.27 -16.56 -2.82
N LEU A 170 -19.73 -15.73 -3.70
CA LEU A 170 -20.49 -15.10 -4.78
C LEU A 170 -20.78 -16.07 -5.93
N CYS A 171 -19.92 -17.05 -6.18
CA CYS A 171 -20.04 -17.95 -7.31
C CYS A 171 -20.61 -19.33 -6.93
N VAL A 172 -21.75 -19.35 -6.23
CA VAL A 172 -22.38 -20.61 -5.78
C VAL A 172 -23.31 -21.15 -6.88
N PRO A 173 -23.01 -22.31 -7.51
CA PRO A 173 -23.75 -22.77 -8.69
C PRO A 173 -25.25 -22.96 -8.45
N LYS A 174 -25.64 -23.42 -7.25
CA LYS A 174 -27.05 -23.68 -6.92
C LYS A 174 -27.93 -22.42 -6.98
N HIS A 175 -27.35 -21.23 -6.79
CA HIS A 175 -28.08 -19.96 -6.80
C HIS A 175 -27.95 -19.17 -8.13
N LEU A 176 -27.03 -19.58 -9.02
CA LEU A 176 -26.72 -18.95 -10.30
C LEU A 176 -27.38 -19.63 -11.50
N ARG A 177 -28.56 -20.21 -11.30
CA ARG A 177 -29.30 -20.89 -12.39
C ARG A 177 -29.88 -19.93 -13.42
N ASP A 178 -30.07 -18.67 -13.03
CA ASP A 178 -30.61 -17.61 -13.87
C ASP A 178 -29.48 -16.79 -14.53
N GLU A 179 -29.64 -16.56 -15.83
CA GLU A 179 -28.76 -15.76 -16.66
C GLU A 179 -28.66 -14.31 -16.16
N GLN A 180 -29.74 -13.73 -15.63
CA GLN A 180 -29.69 -12.38 -15.06
C GLN A 180 -28.75 -12.31 -13.85
N ARG A 181 -28.78 -13.32 -12.98
CA ARG A 181 -27.90 -13.41 -11.79
C ARG A 181 -26.46 -13.64 -12.19
N ARG A 182 -26.19 -14.46 -13.21
CA ARG A 182 -24.85 -14.65 -13.78
C ARG A 182 -24.26 -13.33 -14.30
N ARG A 183 -25.07 -12.53 -15.01
CA ARG A 183 -24.65 -11.20 -15.48
C ARG A 183 -24.35 -10.24 -14.32
N LYS A 184 -25.21 -10.18 -13.29
CA LYS A 184 -24.97 -9.35 -12.10
C LYS A 184 -23.68 -9.75 -11.38
N LEU A 185 -23.48 -11.05 -11.14
CA LEU A 185 -22.26 -11.59 -10.56
C LEU A 185 -21.02 -11.15 -11.35
N LYS A 186 -21.08 -11.29 -12.67
CA LYS A 186 -19.96 -10.93 -13.54
C LYS A 186 -19.63 -9.45 -13.45
N THR A 187 -20.62 -8.56 -13.47
CA THR A 187 -20.41 -7.13 -13.27
C THR A 187 -19.81 -6.82 -11.90
N ILE A 188 -20.30 -7.47 -10.83
CA ILE A 188 -19.74 -7.33 -9.47
C ILE A 188 -18.26 -7.69 -9.49
N LEU A 189 -17.91 -8.87 -10.02
CA LEU A 189 -16.52 -9.32 -10.10
C LEU A 189 -15.66 -8.41 -10.98
N THR A 190 -16.17 -7.94 -12.12
CA THR A 190 -15.45 -7.00 -12.99
C THR A 190 -15.08 -5.74 -12.23
N ILE A 191 -16.05 -5.11 -11.56
CA ILE A 191 -15.81 -3.86 -10.84
C ILE A 191 -14.90 -4.11 -9.63
N SER A 192 -15.17 -5.13 -8.82
CA SER A 192 -14.36 -5.44 -7.65
C SER A 192 -12.90 -5.73 -8.00
N LEU A 193 -12.65 -6.55 -9.03
CA LEU A 193 -11.29 -6.85 -9.47
C LEU A 193 -10.62 -5.63 -10.12
N ALA A 194 -11.36 -4.88 -10.92
CA ALA A 194 -10.82 -3.67 -11.55
C ALA A 194 -10.39 -2.65 -10.49
N GLU A 195 -11.25 -2.32 -9.53
CA GLU A 195 -10.89 -1.39 -8.44
C GLU A 195 -9.69 -1.91 -7.63
N SER A 196 -9.66 -3.22 -7.33
CA SER A 196 -8.61 -3.84 -6.50
C SER A 196 -7.24 -3.87 -7.18
N LEU A 197 -7.21 -3.99 -8.51
CA LEU A 197 -6.00 -4.01 -9.32
C LEU A 197 -5.60 -2.61 -9.80
N PHE A 198 -6.56 -1.74 -10.10
CA PHE A 198 -6.30 -0.42 -10.67
C PHE A 198 -5.51 0.49 -9.72
N ARG A 199 -5.64 0.30 -8.40
CA ARG A 199 -4.80 0.97 -7.40
C ARG A 199 -3.29 0.73 -7.62
N TYR A 200 -2.92 -0.34 -8.33
CA TYR A 200 -1.55 -0.68 -8.68
C TYR A 200 -1.17 -0.28 -10.11
N GLU A 201 -2.05 0.37 -10.87
CA GLU A 201 -1.74 0.91 -12.20
C GLU A 201 -0.96 2.23 -12.11
N SER A 202 -0.12 2.48 -13.12
CA SER A 202 0.56 3.78 -13.29
C SER A 202 -0.47 4.92 -13.32
N THR A 203 -0.14 6.11 -12.77
CA THR A 203 -0.98 7.32 -12.74
C THR A 203 -1.55 7.65 -14.12
N LYS A 204 -2.79 7.22 -14.37
CA LYS A 204 -3.50 7.45 -15.63
C LYS A 204 -4.98 7.74 -15.33
N ARG A 205 -5.50 8.75 -16.04
CA ARG A 205 -6.82 9.40 -15.87
C ARG A 205 -7.99 8.42 -15.98
N GLY A 206 -9.20 8.85 -15.58
CA GLY A 206 -10.42 8.03 -15.58
C GLY A 206 -10.77 7.32 -16.90
N THR A 207 -10.36 7.86 -18.06
CA THR A 207 -10.53 7.17 -19.37
C THR A 207 -9.83 5.81 -19.42
N HIS A 208 -8.67 5.68 -18.78
CA HIS A 208 -7.94 4.41 -18.73
C HIS A 208 -8.57 3.39 -17.78
N PHE A 209 -9.34 3.85 -16.78
CA PHE A 209 -10.10 2.93 -15.94
C PHE A 209 -11.22 2.25 -16.72
N HIS A 210 -11.87 2.95 -17.65
CA HIS A 210 -12.89 2.34 -18.51
C HIS A 210 -12.30 1.28 -19.45
N GLU A 211 -11.15 1.57 -20.07
CA GLU A 211 -10.39 0.59 -20.87
C GLU A 211 -9.96 -0.62 -20.03
N PHE A 212 -9.54 -0.36 -18.79
CA PHE A 212 -9.15 -1.40 -17.83
C PHE A 212 -10.33 -2.28 -17.44
N LEU A 213 -11.50 -1.70 -17.12
CA LEU A 213 -12.74 -2.42 -16.86
C LEU A 213 -13.09 -3.36 -18.00
N LYS A 214 -13.04 -2.89 -19.26
CA LYS A 214 -13.29 -3.72 -20.43
C LYS A 214 -12.30 -4.88 -20.57
N THR A 215 -11.04 -4.65 -20.19
CA THR A 215 -10.01 -5.69 -20.19
C THR A 215 -10.31 -6.77 -19.14
N ILE A 216 -10.71 -6.38 -17.93
CA ILE A 216 -11.12 -7.32 -16.88
C ILE A 216 -12.40 -8.05 -17.27
N GLU A 217 -13.37 -7.36 -17.86
CA GLU A 217 -14.61 -7.96 -18.35
C GLU A 217 -14.35 -9.04 -19.40
N THR A 218 -13.53 -8.72 -20.41
CA THR A 218 -13.13 -9.69 -21.45
C THR A 218 -12.41 -10.90 -20.86
N MET A 219 -11.61 -10.70 -19.81
CA MET A 219 -10.99 -11.80 -19.09
C MET A 219 -12.05 -12.68 -18.41
N LEU A 220 -13.05 -12.08 -17.75
CA LEU A 220 -14.12 -12.82 -17.08
C LEU A 220 -15.14 -13.46 -18.04
N ASP A 221 -15.25 -12.98 -19.28
CA ASP A 221 -16.11 -13.58 -20.31
C ASP A 221 -15.75 -15.03 -20.62
N GLY A 222 -14.46 -15.38 -20.56
CA GLY A 222 -13.96 -16.71 -20.87
C GLY A 222 -13.80 -17.63 -19.64
N VAL A 223 -14.43 -17.30 -18.52
CA VAL A 223 -14.29 -17.98 -17.23
C VAL A 223 -15.55 -18.77 -16.91
N ASP A 224 -15.43 -20.09 -16.76
CA ASP A 224 -16.49 -20.91 -16.18
C ASP A 224 -16.39 -20.88 -14.64
N PHE A 225 -17.20 -20.05 -14.02
CA PHE A 225 -17.22 -19.90 -12.56
C PHE A 225 -17.66 -21.18 -11.85
N ASP A 226 -18.51 -22.02 -12.46
CA ASP A 226 -19.05 -23.23 -11.82
C ASP A 226 -17.95 -24.29 -11.60
N GLU A 227 -16.99 -24.37 -12.54
CA GLU A 227 -15.81 -25.23 -12.42
C GLU A 227 -14.72 -24.61 -11.52
N LEU A 228 -14.47 -23.31 -11.67
CA LEU A 228 -13.33 -22.64 -11.03
C LEU A 228 -13.48 -22.40 -9.53
N VAL A 229 -14.71 -22.26 -9.04
CA VAL A 229 -14.99 -22.07 -7.61
C VAL A 229 -14.59 -23.29 -6.78
N LYS A 230 -14.78 -24.47 -7.37
CA LYS A 230 -14.41 -25.76 -6.81
C LYS A 230 -12.90 -25.99 -6.91
N ALA A 231 -12.24 -25.36 -7.89
CA ALA A 231 -10.82 -25.55 -8.12
C ALA A 231 -9.96 -24.95 -6.99
N LYS A 232 -9.41 -25.81 -6.13
CA LYS A 232 -8.37 -25.41 -5.16
C LYS A 232 -7.04 -25.13 -5.86
N PHE A 233 -6.75 -25.94 -6.88
CA PHE A 233 -5.55 -25.90 -7.73
C PHE A 233 -5.95 -26.03 -9.20
N LEU A 234 -5.37 -25.18 -10.06
CA LEU A 234 -5.63 -25.17 -11.51
C LEU A 234 -5.42 -26.54 -12.16
N CYS A 235 -4.31 -27.22 -11.84
CA CYS A 235 -3.92 -28.47 -12.51
C CYS A 235 -4.66 -29.73 -12.04
N LEU A 236 -5.41 -29.66 -10.94
CA LEU A 236 -6.07 -30.84 -10.36
C LEU A 236 -7.57 -30.89 -10.66
N ASN A 237 -8.20 -29.75 -10.95
CA ASN A 237 -9.66 -29.67 -11.06
C ASN A 237 -10.17 -29.31 -12.46
N LEU A 238 -9.28 -28.85 -13.35
CA LEU A 238 -9.63 -28.52 -14.73
C LEU A 238 -8.93 -29.48 -15.69
N SER A 239 -9.68 -30.00 -16.66
CA SER A 239 -9.11 -30.82 -17.74
C SER A 239 -8.17 -29.97 -18.61
N ARG A 240 -7.16 -30.59 -19.24
CA ARG A 240 -6.19 -29.88 -20.11
C ARG A 240 -6.85 -29.20 -21.32
N THR A 241 -8.03 -29.66 -21.71
CA THR A 241 -8.85 -29.13 -22.82
C THR A 241 -9.77 -28.00 -22.37
N GLY A 242 -10.29 -28.04 -21.14
CA GLY A 242 -11.12 -26.96 -20.57
C GLY A 242 -10.33 -25.77 -20.03
N LEU A 243 -9.02 -25.92 -19.84
CA LEU A 243 -8.19 -24.85 -19.32
C LEU A 243 -7.98 -23.76 -20.38
N THR A 244 -8.37 -22.52 -20.07
CA THR A 244 -8.19 -21.32 -20.92
C THR A 244 -7.21 -20.33 -20.28
N LEU A 245 -6.70 -19.37 -21.06
CA LEU A 245 -5.86 -18.29 -20.55
C LEU A 245 -6.60 -17.48 -19.47
N GLN A 246 -7.88 -17.21 -19.71
CA GLN A 246 -8.77 -16.50 -18.80
C GLN A 246 -8.87 -17.20 -17.44
N CYS A 247 -9.02 -18.54 -17.43
CA CYS A 247 -9.05 -19.32 -16.19
C CYS A 247 -7.75 -19.17 -15.38
N VAL A 248 -6.60 -19.25 -16.05
CA VAL A 248 -5.27 -19.09 -15.41
C VAL A 248 -5.12 -17.70 -14.83
N CYS A 249 -5.43 -16.66 -15.62
CA CYS A 249 -5.37 -15.27 -15.20
C CYS A 249 -6.28 -15.00 -14.00
N PHE A 250 -7.54 -15.46 -14.05
CA PHE A 250 -8.51 -15.26 -12.99
C PHE A 250 -8.07 -15.90 -11.67
N VAL A 251 -7.67 -17.18 -11.67
CA VAL A 251 -7.20 -17.84 -10.45
C VAL A 251 -5.96 -17.16 -9.90
N PHE A 252 -5.00 -16.82 -10.77
CA PHE A 252 -3.81 -16.12 -10.37
C PHE A 252 -4.14 -14.79 -9.66
N ILE A 253 -4.97 -13.94 -10.27
CA ILE A 253 -5.38 -12.64 -9.70
C ILE A 253 -6.03 -12.83 -8.33
N VAL A 254 -7.00 -13.72 -8.24
CA VAL A 254 -7.76 -13.93 -6.99
C VAL A 254 -6.83 -14.34 -5.85
N ARG A 255 -5.83 -15.19 -6.12
CA ARG A 255 -4.85 -15.57 -5.09
C ARG A 255 -3.81 -14.50 -4.82
N HIS A 256 -3.45 -13.72 -5.84
CA HIS A 256 -2.47 -12.66 -5.71
C HIS A 256 -3.04 -11.48 -4.92
N LEU A 257 -4.33 -11.17 -5.08
CA LEU A 257 -5.01 -10.15 -4.28
C LEU A 257 -5.03 -10.53 -2.80
N ASP A 258 -5.33 -11.79 -2.45
CA ASP A 258 -5.23 -12.27 -1.06
C ASP A 258 -3.83 -12.00 -0.47
N LEU A 259 -2.77 -12.28 -1.24
CA LEU A 259 -1.38 -12.02 -0.84
C LEU A 259 -1.09 -10.52 -0.66
N LEU A 260 -1.56 -9.67 -1.58
CA LEU A 260 -1.36 -8.23 -1.53
C LEU A 260 -2.18 -7.54 -0.41
N GLU A 261 -3.29 -8.14 -0.01
CA GLU A 261 -4.13 -7.69 1.11
C GLU A 261 -3.59 -8.14 2.48
N GLY A 262 -2.47 -8.88 2.50
CA GLY A 262 -1.84 -9.32 3.75
C GLY A 262 -2.58 -10.48 4.41
N VAL A 263 -3.42 -11.22 3.68
CA VAL A 263 -4.04 -12.46 4.17
C VAL A 263 -2.94 -13.50 4.34
N THR A 264 -2.44 -13.62 5.57
CA THR A 264 -1.26 -14.43 5.90
C THR A 264 -1.64 -15.76 6.55
N GLY A 265 -0.87 -16.79 6.22
CA GLY A 265 -1.00 -18.13 6.80
C GLY A 265 -0.32 -19.17 5.91
N ASN A 266 0.45 -20.09 6.51
CA ASN A 266 1.28 -21.06 5.78
C ASN A 266 0.51 -21.84 4.69
N ARG A 267 -0.79 -22.10 4.91
CA ARG A 267 -1.65 -22.79 3.93
C ARG A 267 -2.01 -21.91 2.72
N VAL A 268 -2.16 -20.60 2.91
CA VAL A 268 -2.51 -19.64 1.84
C VAL A 268 -1.31 -19.41 0.93
N GLU A 269 -0.13 -19.26 1.52
CA GLU A 269 1.13 -19.13 0.77
C GLU A 269 1.43 -20.40 -0.05
N LEU A 270 1.28 -21.58 0.54
CA LEU A 270 1.47 -22.84 -0.18
C LEU A 270 0.49 -22.96 -1.37
N ASP A 271 -0.80 -22.66 -1.15
CA ASP A 271 -1.82 -22.63 -2.21
C ASP A 271 -1.43 -21.63 -3.32
N TYR A 272 -0.89 -20.46 -2.97
CA TYR A 272 -0.41 -19.46 -3.92
C TYR A 272 0.78 -19.99 -4.75
N VAL A 273 1.81 -20.54 -4.08
CA VAL A 273 3.02 -21.07 -4.73
C VAL A 273 2.68 -22.16 -5.74
N TYR A 274 1.80 -23.11 -5.39
CA TYR A 274 1.38 -24.15 -6.34
C TYR A 274 0.63 -23.60 -7.55
N ASN A 275 -0.25 -22.60 -7.36
CA ASN A 275 -0.94 -21.96 -8.49
C ASN A 275 0.00 -21.09 -9.33
N LEU A 276 1.03 -20.49 -8.75
CA LEU A 276 2.09 -19.79 -9.47
C LEU A 276 2.91 -20.76 -10.33
N ILE A 277 3.37 -21.88 -9.76
CA ILE A 277 4.09 -22.95 -10.47
C ILE A 277 3.25 -23.48 -11.65
N ALA A 278 1.97 -23.78 -11.39
CA ALA A 278 1.02 -24.23 -12.40
C ALA A 278 0.89 -23.21 -13.53
N SER A 279 0.66 -21.94 -13.19
CA SER A 279 0.53 -20.84 -14.15
C SER A 279 1.76 -20.72 -15.05
N VAL A 280 2.98 -20.72 -14.47
CA VAL A 280 4.24 -20.63 -15.23
C VAL A 280 4.37 -21.78 -16.23
N ASN A 281 4.16 -23.02 -15.77
CA ASN A 281 4.28 -24.20 -16.64
C ASN A 281 3.23 -24.19 -17.75
N ILE A 282 1.98 -23.88 -17.42
CA ILE A 282 0.88 -23.83 -18.39
C ILE A 282 1.12 -22.75 -19.45
N LEU A 283 1.41 -21.51 -19.03
CA LEU A 283 1.62 -20.38 -19.94
C LEU A 283 2.77 -20.67 -20.90
N TYR A 284 3.86 -21.23 -20.40
CA TYR A 284 4.99 -21.62 -21.22
C TYR A 284 4.63 -22.71 -22.24
N HIS A 285 4.05 -23.82 -21.80
CA HIS A 285 3.74 -24.95 -22.69
C HIS A 285 2.66 -24.63 -23.73
N LYS A 286 1.64 -23.84 -23.34
CA LYS A 286 0.57 -23.39 -24.25
C LYS A 286 1.00 -22.20 -25.11
N ARG A 287 2.18 -21.61 -24.86
CA ARG A 287 2.69 -20.39 -25.52
C ARG A 287 1.72 -19.22 -25.47
N TRP A 288 0.96 -19.12 -24.38
CA TRP A 288 0.01 -18.03 -24.21
C TRP A 288 0.71 -16.77 -23.73
N LYS A 289 0.29 -15.64 -24.30
CA LYS A 289 0.77 -14.32 -23.88
C LYS A 289 -0.07 -13.82 -22.73
N LEU A 290 0.61 -13.40 -21.66
CA LEU A 290 -0.04 -12.81 -20.50
C LEU A 290 -0.56 -11.41 -20.85
N PRO A 291 -1.78 -11.02 -20.42
CA PRO A 291 -2.23 -9.64 -20.51
C PRO A 291 -1.23 -8.68 -19.87
N SER A 292 -0.97 -7.55 -20.52
CA SER A 292 0.06 -6.59 -20.09
C SER A 292 -0.11 -6.13 -18.64
N PHE A 293 -1.35 -5.86 -18.21
CA PHE A 293 -1.65 -5.43 -16.85
C PHE A 293 -1.31 -6.47 -15.76
N LEU A 294 -1.24 -7.76 -16.12
CA LEU A 294 -0.92 -8.85 -15.18
C LEU A 294 0.57 -9.12 -15.05
N VAL A 295 1.38 -8.65 -15.99
CA VAL A 295 2.83 -8.86 -15.98
C VAL A 295 3.44 -8.47 -14.64
N LYS A 296 3.13 -7.26 -14.15
CA LYS A 296 3.65 -6.74 -12.89
C LYS A 296 3.30 -7.61 -11.69
N HIS A 297 2.08 -8.15 -11.66
CA HIS A 297 1.59 -9.01 -10.59
C HIS A 297 2.29 -10.37 -10.62
N PHE A 298 2.52 -10.92 -11.83
CA PHE A 298 3.32 -12.12 -12.01
C PHE A 298 4.77 -11.92 -11.57
N ILE A 299 5.39 -10.79 -11.91
CA ILE A 299 6.75 -10.45 -11.46
C ILE A 299 6.79 -10.35 -9.93
N ASP A 300 5.80 -9.72 -9.30
CA ASP A 300 5.73 -9.67 -7.83
C ASP A 300 5.65 -11.08 -7.22
N GLY A 301 4.78 -11.94 -7.73
CA GLY A 301 4.68 -13.34 -7.29
C GLY A 301 5.99 -14.12 -7.44
N LEU A 302 6.62 -14.04 -8.62
CA LEU A 302 7.90 -14.70 -8.88
C LEU A 302 9.02 -14.16 -8.00
N SER A 303 9.05 -12.86 -7.76
CA SER A 303 10.07 -12.25 -6.93
C SER A 303 10.07 -12.74 -5.49
N ARG A 304 8.88 -13.09 -4.97
CA ARG A 304 8.72 -13.62 -3.61
C ARG A 304 9.04 -15.10 -3.51
N PHE A 305 8.64 -15.89 -4.52
CA PHE A 305 8.59 -17.35 -4.36
C PHE A 305 9.46 -18.17 -5.32
N SER A 306 10.03 -17.58 -6.37
CA SER A 306 10.83 -18.33 -7.36
C SER A 306 12.10 -18.96 -6.76
N GLN A 307 12.61 -18.42 -5.66
CA GLN A 307 13.80 -18.93 -4.98
C GLN A 307 13.51 -20.07 -3.98
N THR A 308 12.24 -20.34 -3.69
CA THR A 308 11.85 -21.42 -2.77
C THR A 308 12.18 -22.80 -3.34
N ASP A 309 12.51 -23.76 -2.47
CA ASP A 309 12.77 -25.15 -2.86
C ASP A 309 11.60 -25.76 -3.62
N THR A 310 10.37 -25.46 -3.18
CA THR A 310 9.15 -25.93 -3.83
C THR A 310 9.07 -25.44 -5.29
N PHE A 311 9.39 -24.17 -5.55
CA PHE A 311 9.38 -23.65 -6.91
C PHE A 311 10.48 -24.28 -7.76
N LYS A 312 11.73 -24.29 -7.26
CA LYS A 312 12.89 -24.84 -7.99
C LYS A 312 12.73 -26.31 -8.37
N LYS A 313 12.11 -27.11 -7.48
CA LYS A 313 11.85 -28.54 -7.74
C LYS A 313 10.77 -28.78 -8.81
N ASN A 314 9.83 -27.85 -8.99
CA ASN A 314 8.64 -28.07 -9.82
C ASN A 314 8.59 -27.21 -11.11
N VAL A 315 9.54 -26.29 -11.28
CA VAL A 315 9.68 -25.49 -12.51
C VAL A 315 11.04 -25.82 -13.14
N SER A 316 11.03 -26.74 -14.11
CA SER A 316 12.21 -26.99 -14.93
C SER A 316 12.60 -25.75 -15.73
N ASP A 317 13.90 -25.45 -15.79
CA ASP A 317 14.47 -24.34 -16.58
C ASP A 317 13.71 -23.00 -16.40
N PRO A 318 13.68 -22.45 -15.18
CA PRO A 318 12.86 -21.31 -14.85
C PRO A 318 13.24 -20.05 -15.64
N GLU A 319 14.53 -19.86 -15.94
CA GLU A 319 15.02 -18.70 -16.67
C GLU A 319 14.43 -18.62 -18.09
N ASN A 320 14.48 -19.72 -18.84
CA ASN A 320 13.91 -19.75 -20.19
C ASN A 320 12.39 -19.61 -20.18
N LYS A 321 11.70 -20.20 -19.18
CA LYS A 321 10.25 -20.04 -19.01
C LYS A 321 9.86 -18.60 -18.72
N MET A 322 10.57 -17.94 -17.80
CA MET A 322 10.34 -16.52 -17.48
C MET A 322 10.62 -15.64 -18.68
N LYS A 323 11.73 -15.86 -19.39
CA LYS A 323 12.06 -15.11 -20.62
C LYS A 323 10.97 -15.25 -21.69
N ALA A 324 10.44 -16.45 -21.89
CA ALA A 324 9.34 -16.68 -22.84
C ALA A 324 8.07 -15.93 -22.43
N ILE A 325 7.67 -16.01 -21.16
CA ILE A 325 6.45 -15.37 -20.64
C ILE A 325 6.55 -13.84 -20.70
N PHE A 326 7.72 -13.28 -20.40
CA PHE A 326 7.93 -11.83 -20.34
C PHE A 326 8.47 -11.19 -21.61
N SER A 327 8.80 -11.97 -22.64
CA SER A 327 9.33 -11.45 -23.92
C SER A 327 8.43 -10.41 -24.60
N SER A 328 7.12 -10.41 -24.30
CA SER A 328 6.15 -9.45 -24.82
C SER A 328 5.90 -8.23 -23.93
N ALA A 329 6.51 -8.15 -22.74
CA ALA A 329 6.23 -7.10 -21.76
C ALA A 329 7.03 -5.81 -21.95
N ALA A 330 8.14 -5.86 -22.69
CA ALA A 330 8.99 -4.70 -22.95
C ALA A 330 8.51 -3.98 -24.23
N PRO A 331 8.07 -2.72 -24.15
CA PRO A 331 7.82 -1.93 -25.34
C PRO A 331 9.14 -1.66 -26.05
N ALA A 332 9.26 -2.02 -27.34
CA ALA A 332 10.50 -1.88 -28.11
C ALA A 332 10.99 -0.42 -28.26
N THR A 333 10.17 0.58 -27.93
CA THR A 333 10.42 2.01 -28.18
C THR A 333 10.04 2.95 -27.03
N ALA A 334 9.70 2.45 -25.84
CA ALA A 334 9.30 3.32 -24.73
C ALA A 334 10.51 3.93 -24.01
N ARG A 335 10.38 5.18 -23.55
CA ARG A 335 11.32 5.76 -22.58
C ARG A 335 11.36 4.86 -21.35
N LEU A 336 12.55 4.68 -20.78
CA LEU A 336 12.71 3.70 -19.72
C LEU A 336 11.85 3.98 -18.48
N THR A 337 11.66 5.25 -18.10
CA THR A 337 10.76 5.62 -17.01
C THR A 337 9.33 5.14 -17.25
N ASP A 338 8.85 5.20 -18.49
CA ASP A 338 7.52 4.73 -18.87
C ASP A 338 7.49 3.19 -18.88
N ALA A 339 8.57 2.55 -19.32
CA ALA A 339 8.72 1.10 -19.27
C ALA A 339 8.72 0.57 -17.82
N VAL A 340 9.43 1.21 -16.89
CA VAL A 340 9.45 0.88 -15.46
C VAL A 340 8.07 1.09 -14.84
N ALA A 341 7.44 2.23 -15.11
CA ALA A 341 6.10 2.53 -14.62
C ALA A 341 5.05 1.53 -15.15
N ASN A 342 5.20 1.04 -16.38
CA ASN A 342 4.33 0.00 -16.94
C ASN A 342 4.63 -1.39 -16.34
N ILE A 343 5.90 -1.74 -16.12
CA ILE A 343 6.33 -3.07 -15.66
C ILE A 343 6.06 -3.28 -14.17
N PHE A 344 6.17 -2.26 -13.32
CA PHE A 344 5.95 -2.38 -11.88
C PHE A 344 4.72 -1.64 -11.36
N GLY A 345 4.19 -0.69 -12.12
CA GLY A 345 3.03 0.11 -11.69
C GLY A 345 3.29 0.81 -10.37
N ARG A 346 2.31 0.73 -9.47
CA ARG A 346 2.41 1.20 -8.07
C ARG A 346 2.51 0.04 -7.08
N LEU A 347 2.96 -1.14 -7.51
CA LEU A 347 3.19 -2.24 -6.58
C LEU A 347 4.30 -1.85 -5.59
N PRO A 348 4.09 -2.06 -4.27
CA PRO A 348 5.10 -1.73 -3.26
C PRO A 348 6.44 -2.35 -3.60
N ALA A 349 7.52 -1.61 -3.47
CA ALA A 349 8.86 -2.13 -3.72
C ALA A 349 9.30 -3.03 -2.57
N THR A 350 9.90 -4.17 -2.88
CA THR A 350 10.34 -5.13 -1.85
C THR A 350 11.81 -5.51 -2.02
N ALA A 351 12.47 -5.81 -0.90
CA ALA A 351 13.85 -6.31 -0.90
C ALA A 351 13.97 -7.59 -1.74
N GLN A 352 12.98 -8.48 -1.62
CA GLN A 352 12.88 -9.72 -2.40
C GLN A 352 12.83 -9.43 -3.91
N ARG A 353 12.10 -8.40 -4.35
CA ARG A 353 12.06 -7.98 -5.76
C ARG A 353 13.40 -7.47 -6.26
N ILE A 354 14.11 -6.66 -5.47
CA ILE A 354 15.44 -6.19 -5.83
C ILE A 354 16.42 -7.36 -5.97
N GLN A 355 16.46 -8.26 -4.99
CA GLN A 355 17.29 -9.47 -5.05
C GLN A 355 16.94 -10.34 -6.25
N TRP A 356 15.65 -10.51 -6.54
CA TRP A 356 15.20 -11.28 -7.69
C TRP A 356 15.64 -10.66 -9.01
N ILE A 357 15.54 -9.33 -9.16
CA ILE A 357 15.98 -8.58 -10.36
C ILE A 357 17.50 -8.74 -10.57
N GLN A 358 18.30 -8.69 -9.49
CA GLN A 358 19.75 -8.90 -9.56
C GLN A 358 20.12 -10.27 -10.17
N LEU A 359 19.29 -11.28 -9.94
CA LEU A 359 19.48 -12.64 -10.46
C LEU A 359 19.01 -12.80 -11.92
N GLN A 360 18.32 -11.82 -12.51
CA GLN A 360 17.88 -11.91 -13.91
C GLN A 360 18.98 -11.51 -14.91
N SER A 361 18.87 -12.00 -16.15
CA SER A 361 19.77 -11.63 -17.27
C SER A 361 19.78 -10.12 -17.58
N ASP A 362 20.79 -9.66 -18.32
CA ASP A 362 21.22 -8.25 -18.43
C ASP A 362 20.16 -7.19 -18.76
N HIS A 363 18.99 -7.59 -19.27
CA HIS A 363 17.89 -6.70 -19.65
C HIS A 363 17.26 -5.93 -18.46
N PHE A 364 17.50 -6.35 -17.21
CA PHE A 364 16.79 -5.82 -16.03
C PHE A 364 17.66 -5.08 -15.00
N ARG A 365 18.97 -4.93 -15.20
CA ARG A 365 19.88 -4.79 -14.04
C ARG A 365 19.87 -3.42 -13.35
N ALA A 366 20.69 -2.46 -13.75
CA ALA A 366 20.97 -1.33 -12.85
C ALA A 366 19.78 -0.38 -12.63
N GLU A 367 19.05 -0.04 -13.72
CA GLU A 367 18.09 1.06 -13.68
C GLU A 367 16.73 0.66 -13.10
N TYR A 368 16.26 -0.56 -13.35
CA TYR A 368 15.07 -1.11 -12.66
C TYR A 368 15.35 -1.33 -11.17
N ILE A 369 16.54 -1.81 -10.81
CA ILE A 369 16.98 -1.93 -9.41
C ILE A 369 16.96 -0.55 -8.75
N PHE A 370 17.53 0.47 -9.40
CA PHE A 370 17.53 1.84 -8.89
C PHE A 370 16.12 2.35 -8.63
N HIS A 371 15.18 2.15 -9.55
CA HIS A 371 13.78 2.57 -9.36
C HIS A 371 13.09 1.83 -8.21
N GLN A 372 13.33 0.53 -8.04
CA GLN A 372 12.78 -0.24 -6.91
C GLN A 372 13.39 0.19 -5.57
N GLN A 373 14.71 0.38 -5.54
CA GLN A 373 15.45 0.94 -4.40
C GLN A 373 14.91 2.33 -4.03
N LEU A 374 14.70 3.20 -5.02
CA LEU A 374 14.10 4.51 -4.80
C LEU A 374 12.68 4.40 -4.23
N GLY A 375 11.87 3.46 -4.72
CA GLY A 375 10.55 3.15 -4.18
C GLY A 375 10.58 2.79 -2.69
N ILE A 376 11.46 1.88 -2.27
CA ILE A 376 11.62 1.51 -0.85
C ILE A 376 11.95 2.74 0.01
N LEU A 377 12.84 3.61 -0.46
CA LEU A 377 13.22 4.82 0.27
C LEU A 377 12.08 5.85 0.34
N GLN A 378 11.06 5.76 -0.52
CA GLN A 378 9.92 6.69 -0.52
C GLN A 378 8.77 6.24 0.38
N GLU A 379 8.61 4.94 0.62
CA GLU A 379 7.40 4.37 1.23
C GLU A 379 7.25 4.65 2.73
N ARG A 380 8.32 4.52 3.52
CA ARG A 380 8.22 4.63 4.98
C ARG A 380 9.41 5.35 5.58
N TYR A 381 9.16 6.09 6.67
CA TYR A 381 10.22 6.71 7.44
C TYR A 381 11.13 5.66 8.11
N ILE A 382 12.44 5.70 7.82
CA ILE A 382 13.44 4.83 8.45
C ILE A 382 14.06 5.59 9.62
N VAL A 383 13.93 5.01 10.82
CA VAL A 383 14.55 5.53 12.04
C VAL A 383 15.91 4.86 12.22
N THR A 384 16.92 5.62 12.66
CA THR A 384 18.27 5.12 12.93
C THR A 384 18.30 4.01 13.99
N ALA A 385 17.33 3.93 14.89
CA ALA A 385 17.27 2.97 15.99
C ALA A 385 16.76 1.57 15.59
N ASP A 386 16.19 1.42 14.39
CA ASP A 386 15.68 0.12 13.90
C ASP A 386 16.81 -0.68 13.22
N GLU A 387 17.73 -1.22 14.03
CA GLU A 387 18.94 -1.90 13.54
C GLU A 387 18.62 -3.11 12.64
N GLY A 388 17.54 -3.84 12.92
CA GLY A 388 17.14 -5.02 12.12
C GLY A 388 16.67 -4.64 10.71
N LEU A 389 15.83 -3.61 10.60
CA LEU A 389 15.40 -3.06 9.31
C LEU A 389 16.58 -2.45 8.56
N VAL A 390 17.40 -1.65 9.24
CA VAL A 390 18.55 -0.97 8.63
C VAL A 390 19.56 -1.99 8.09
N HIS A 391 19.90 -3.03 8.85
CA HIS A 391 20.79 -4.09 8.38
C HIS A 391 20.24 -4.80 7.14
N SER A 392 18.95 -5.12 7.13
CA SER A 392 18.28 -5.76 5.99
C SER A 392 18.29 -4.87 4.74
N LEU A 393 18.12 -3.55 4.91
CA LEU A 393 18.19 -2.60 3.81
C LEU A 393 19.62 -2.40 3.30
N LEU A 394 20.62 -2.33 4.19
CA LEU A 394 22.02 -2.21 3.77
C LEU A 394 22.49 -3.39 2.92
N ALA A 395 21.90 -4.58 3.09
CA ALA A 395 22.20 -5.74 2.24
C ALA A 395 21.75 -5.56 0.77
N ILE A 396 20.78 -4.68 0.50
CA ILE A 396 20.23 -4.46 -0.85
C ILE A 396 20.60 -3.12 -1.47
N PHE A 397 21.16 -2.18 -0.71
CA PHE A 397 21.58 -0.86 -1.19
C PHE A 397 23.10 -0.76 -1.30
N GLN A 398 23.59 -0.38 -2.48
CA GLN A 398 24.98 0.03 -2.65
C GLN A 398 25.18 1.47 -2.18
N THR A 399 26.36 1.76 -1.63
CA THR A 399 26.71 3.11 -1.15
C THR A 399 26.58 4.15 -2.26
N ASP A 400 26.97 3.82 -3.49
CA ASP A 400 26.89 4.74 -4.63
C ASP A 400 25.44 5.08 -5.01
N THR A 401 24.53 4.10 -4.98
CA THR A 401 23.10 4.31 -5.17
C THR A 401 22.54 5.29 -4.13
N LEU A 402 22.87 5.10 -2.85
CA LEU A 402 22.40 5.98 -1.79
C LEU A 402 22.94 7.42 -1.97
N LEU A 403 24.20 7.56 -2.39
CA LEU A 403 24.79 8.87 -2.72
C LEU A 403 24.12 9.53 -3.93
N GLU A 404 23.68 8.75 -4.91
CA GLU A 404 22.95 9.24 -6.07
C GLU A 404 21.54 9.70 -5.69
N VAL A 405 20.79 8.91 -4.91
CA VAL A 405 19.47 9.29 -4.39
C VAL A 405 19.57 10.57 -3.57
N LEU A 406 20.57 10.67 -2.68
CA LEU A 406 20.79 11.84 -1.85
C LEU A 406 21.10 13.11 -2.68
N ALA A 407 21.82 12.96 -3.80
CA ALA A 407 22.14 14.04 -4.73
C ALA A 407 20.99 14.40 -5.70
N SER A 408 20.03 13.50 -5.90
CA SER A 408 19.00 13.66 -6.92
C SER A 408 17.97 14.73 -6.54
N LYS A 409 17.69 15.61 -7.50
CA LYS A 409 16.59 16.59 -7.38
C LYS A 409 15.22 15.94 -7.54
N GLN A 410 15.15 14.83 -8.28
CA GLN A 410 13.90 14.09 -8.53
C GLN A 410 13.49 13.19 -7.36
N ALA A 411 14.42 12.86 -6.46
CA ALA A 411 14.12 12.10 -5.26
C ALA A 411 13.25 12.92 -4.28
N SER A 412 12.24 12.27 -3.69
CA SER A 412 11.39 12.90 -2.69
C SER A 412 12.20 13.29 -1.43
N PRO A 413 11.72 14.26 -0.62
CA PRO A 413 12.35 14.58 0.66
C PRO A 413 12.51 13.36 1.58
N MET A 414 11.53 12.46 1.59
CA MET A 414 11.57 11.19 2.33
C MET A 414 12.71 10.30 1.86
N ALA A 415 12.85 10.11 0.54
CA ALA A 415 13.89 9.28 -0.03
C ALA A 415 15.29 9.78 0.29
N ARG A 416 15.52 11.10 0.19
CA ARG A 416 16.80 11.72 0.55
C ARG A 416 17.12 11.55 2.04
N ARG A 417 16.11 11.67 2.91
CA ARG A 417 16.28 11.47 4.35
C ARG A 417 16.63 10.02 4.67
N ASN A 418 15.88 9.07 4.15
CA ASN A 418 16.13 7.64 4.32
C ASN A 418 17.51 7.22 3.76
N ALA A 419 17.90 7.73 2.59
CA ALA A 419 19.24 7.50 2.04
C ALA A 419 20.33 8.01 2.99
N SER A 420 20.15 9.18 3.60
CA SER A 420 21.12 9.71 4.57
C SER A 420 21.20 8.91 5.87
N VAL A 421 20.09 8.31 6.32
CA VAL A 421 20.07 7.41 7.48
C VAL A 421 20.88 6.15 7.18
N LEU A 422 20.65 5.50 6.04
CA LEU A 422 21.40 4.32 5.63
C LEU A 422 22.89 4.63 5.43
N LEU A 423 23.22 5.74 4.77
CA LEU A 423 24.60 6.19 4.59
C LEU A 423 25.32 6.43 5.90
N SER A 424 24.62 6.90 6.94
CA SER A 424 25.24 7.11 8.26
C SER A 424 25.76 5.80 8.89
N ARG A 425 25.25 4.64 8.43
CA ARG A 425 25.68 3.30 8.87
C ARG A 425 26.69 2.67 7.92
N CYS A 426 26.83 3.19 6.71
CA CYS A 426 27.93 2.85 5.81
C CYS A 426 29.18 3.62 6.29
N SER A 427 30.24 2.96 6.73
CA SER A 427 31.51 3.63 7.00
C SER A 427 32.07 4.21 5.69
N LEU A 428 31.76 5.47 5.39
CA LEU A 428 32.11 6.14 4.14
C LEU A 428 33.61 6.37 4.07
N THR A 429 34.23 5.84 3.02
CA THR A 429 35.66 6.02 2.74
C THR A 429 35.88 6.53 1.31
N GLY A 430 37.09 7.04 1.05
CA GLY A 430 37.54 7.34 -0.32
C GLY A 430 36.65 8.34 -1.09
N PRO A 431 36.32 8.08 -2.37
CA PRO A 431 35.58 9.01 -3.24
C PRO A 431 34.18 9.38 -2.72
N GLY A 432 33.47 8.43 -2.09
CA GLY A 432 32.13 8.65 -1.55
C GLY A 432 32.12 9.69 -0.43
N LEU A 433 33.06 9.57 0.52
CA LEU A 433 33.25 10.55 1.59
C LEU A 433 33.60 11.94 1.03
N GLN A 434 34.50 12.01 0.05
CA GLN A 434 34.86 13.27 -0.59
C GLN A 434 33.66 13.93 -1.28
N LYS A 435 32.80 13.15 -1.94
CA LYS A 435 31.57 13.64 -2.58
C LYS A 435 30.65 14.29 -1.54
N VAL A 436 30.43 13.65 -0.39
CA VAL A 436 29.59 14.21 0.68
C VAL A 436 30.18 15.50 1.26
N LEU A 437 31.47 15.50 1.61
CA LEU A 437 32.13 16.70 2.17
C LEU A 437 32.12 17.89 1.19
N ARG A 438 32.28 17.63 -0.12
CA ARG A 438 32.15 18.66 -1.15
C ARG A 438 30.73 19.21 -1.22
N GLN A 439 29.70 18.37 -1.08
CA GLN A 439 28.31 18.83 -1.07
C GLN A 439 27.98 19.65 0.16
N ILE A 440 28.44 19.24 1.35
CA ILE A 440 28.32 20.05 2.56
C ILE A 440 28.91 21.45 2.33
N LYS A 441 30.14 21.53 1.80
CA LYS A 441 30.82 22.80 1.50
C LYS A 441 30.08 23.64 0.44
N ARG A 442 29.42 23.01 -0.53
CA ARG A 442 28.63 23.69 -1.58
C ARG A 442 27.32 24.24 -1.03
N SER A 443 26.59 23.44 -0.25
CA SER A 443 25.32 23.86 0.38
C SER A 443 25.54 25.06 1.31
N GLN A 444 26.65 25.10 2.06
CA GLN A 444 27.02 26.27 2.85
C GLN A 444 27.16 27.58 2.05
N LYS A 445 27.61 27.49 0.79
CA LYS A 445 27.78 28.67 -0.07
C LYS A 445 26.46 29.11 -0.70
N GLN A 446 25.51 28.19 -0.89
CA GLN A 446 24.20 28.47 -1.49
C GLN A 446 23.16 28.93 -0.46
N ASP A 447 23.28 28.52 0.81
CA ASP A 447 22.31 28.83 1.88
C ASP A 447 22.43 30.24 2.50
N GLN A 448 23.13 31.17 1.85
CA GLN A 448 23.15 32.59 2.28
C GLN A 448 21.80 33.33 2.06
N GLY A 449 20.74 32.63 1.61
CA GLY A 449 19.41 33.22 1.43
C GLY A 449 18.22 32.25 1.35
N ALA A 450 18.38 30.95 1.63
CA ALA A 450 17.31 29.95 1.53
C ALA A 450 16.81 29.49 2.92
N SER A 451 15.49 29.36 3.09
CA SER A 451 14.84 29.10 4.41
C SER A 451 14.75 27.62 4.81
N ASN A 452 15.20 26.68 3.98
CA ASN A 452 14.96 25.24 4.22
C ASN A 452 16.25 24.47 4.56
N PRO A 453 16.50 24.09 5.83
CA PRO A 453 17.68 23.35 6.27
C PRO A 453 17.69 21.86 5.88
N GLY A 454 16.58 21.34 5.32
CA GLY A 454 16.42 19.91 5.00
C GLY A 454 17.56 19.31 4.17
N PRO A 455 18.02 19.95 3.08
CA PRO A 455 19.05 19.39 2.20
C PRO A 455 20.42 19.23 2.88
N ILE A 456 20.90 20.22 3.64
CA ILE A 456 22.23 20.16 4.27
C ILE A 456 22.28 19.17 5.44
N CYS A 457 21.20 19.07 6.22
CA CYS A 457 21.12 18.13 7.34
C CYS A 457 21.19 16.67 6.87
N ASN A 458 20.69 16.36 5.67
CA ASN A 458 20.81 15.01 5.11
C ASN A 458 22.28 14.66 4.77
N TRP A 459 23.06 15.62 4.25
CA TRP A 459 24.49 15.40 4.01
C TRP A 459 25.28 15.26 5.32
N VAL A 460 24.96 16.05 6.34
CA VAL A 460 25.57 15.92 7.67
C VAL A 460 25.26 14.53 8.26
N ARG A 461 23.99 14.10 8.20
CA ARG A 461 23.58 12.77 8.68
C ARG A 461 24.36 11.65 8.00
N ALA A 462 24.53 11.74 6.68
CA ALA A 462 25.28 10.73 5.92
C ALA A 462 26.74 10.57 6.39
N VAL A 463 27.39 11.63 6.87
CA VAL A 463 28.78 11.56 7.40
C VAL A 463 28.83 11.12 8.86
N HIS A 464 27.73 11.21 9.60
CA HIS A 464 27.70 11.04 11.05
C HIS A 464 28.44 9.78 11.56
N GLY A 465 28.10 8.59 11.06
CA GLY A 465 28.76 7.35 11.50
C GLY A 465 30.16 7.13 10.93
N SER A 466 30.65 8.02 10.07
CA SER A 466 32.03 7.99 9.54
C SER A 466 32.96 8.98 10.25
N VAL A 467 32.46 9.75 11.24
CA VAL A 467 33.19 10.82 11.93
C VAL A 467 34.49 10.34 12.59
N GLN A 468 34.48 9.13 13.15
CA GLN A 468 35.66 8.56 13.81
C GLN A 468 36.80 8.27 12.81
N GLY A 469 36.48 7.85 11.59
CA GLY A 469 37.45 7.51 10.54
C GLY A 469 37.94 8.71 9.69
N LEU A 470 37.52 9.93 10.00
CA LEU A 470 37.92 11.11 9.22
C LEU A 470 39.40 11.48 9.46
N ASN A 471 40.09 11.93 8.40
CA ASN A 471 41.39 12.58 8.55
C ASN A 471 41.24 14.02 9.09
N ASP A 472 42.33 14.62 9.58
CA ASP A 472 42.26 15.89 10.31
C ASP A 472 41.82 17.06 9.43
N GLY A 473 42.11 17.00 8.13
CA GLY A 473 41.59 17.96 7.15
C GLY A 473 40.07 17.86 7.01
N SER A 474 39.54 16.65 6.90
CA SER A 474 38.10 16.40 6.77
C SER A 474 37.34 16.73 8.05
N LYS A 475 37.93 16.43 9.22
CA LYS A 475 37.41 16.84 10.54
C LYS A 475 37.24 18.35 10.64
N ARG A 476 38.25 19.12 10.24
CA ARG A 476 38.20 20.59 10.20
C ARG A 476 37.14 21.13 9.24
N VAL A 477 36.99 20.53 8.06
CA VAL A 477 35.95 20.92 7.09
C VAL A 477 34.55 20.71 7.69
N LEU A 478 34.31 19.55 8.30
CA LEU A 478 33.03 19.24 8.93
C LEU A 478 32.74 20.13 10.15
N TRP A 479 33.75 20.41 10.98
CA TRP A 479 33.63 21.29 12.15
C TRP A 479 33.19 22.71 11.76
N THR A 480 33.85 23.28 10.75
CA THR A 480 33.48 24.58 10.19
C THR A 480 32.05 24.55 9.65
N ALA A 481 31.66 23.47 8.97
CA ALA A 481 30.31 23.32 8.45
C ALA A 481 29.22 23.32 9.52
N LEU A 482 29.38 22.49 10.55
CA LEU A 482 28.43 22.39 11.66
C LEU A 482 28.33 23.70 12.46
N SER A 483 29.40 24.49 12.50
CA SER A 483 29.43 25.79 13.20
C SER A 483 28.66 26.88 12.47
N THR A 484 28.67 26.86 11.13
CA THR A 484 27.92 27.83 10.30
C THR A 484 26.41 27.54 10.31
N ILE A 485 26.02 26.26 10.16
CA ILE A 485 24.60 25.84 10.09
C ILE A 485 23.86 26.24 11.37
N HIS A 486 24.48 26.04 12.54
CA HIS A 486 23.87 26.36 13.82
C HIS A 486 23.57 27.87 14.01
N LYS A 487 24.31 28.75 13.31
CA LYS A 487 24.19 30.21 13.44
C LYS A 487 23.20 30.84 12.45
N THR A 488 22.86 30.16 11.36
CA THR A 488 22.22 30.79 10.18
C THR A 488 20.82 30.26 9.86
N THR A 489 20.36 29.18 10.48
CA THR A 489 19.14 28.49 10.01
C THR A 489 18.18 28.09 11.15
N ARG A 490 16.86 28.27 10.94
CA ARG A 490 15.81 27.72 11.83
C ARG A 490 15.76 26.19 11.65
N CYS A 491 16.36 25.46 12.59
CA CYS A 491 16.35 23.99 12.61
C CYS A 491 15.19 23.44 13.46
N SER A 492 14.62 22.31 13.05
CA SER A 492 13.76 21.48 13.92
C SER A 492 14.56 20.84 15.05
N ASP A 493 13.90 20.39 16.10
CA ASP A 493 14.57 19.79 17.27
C ASP A 493 15.37 18.53 16.91
N GLU A 494 14.87 17.71 15.99
CA GLU A 494 15.59 16.55 15.48
C GLU A 494 16.87 16.94 14.72
N GLN A 495 16.81 17.99 13.90
CA GLN A 495 17.99 18.51 13.20
C GLN A 495 19.01 19.09 14.18
N ARG A 496 18.56 19.78 15.23
CA ARG A 496 19.45 20.28 16.29
C ARG A 496 20.14 19.14 17.01
N LEU A 497 19.41 18.09 17.39
CA LEU A 497 19.96 16.93 18.06
C LEU A 497 21.04 16.25 17.20
N LEU A 498 20.76 16.03 15.91
CA LEU A 498 21.75 15.49 14.96
C LEU A 498 23.03 16.36 14.90
N LEU A 499 22.89 17.68 14.81
CA LEU A 499 24.04 18.59 14.71
C LEU A 499 24.87 18.59 16.01
N VAL A 500 24.22 18.55 17.17
CA VAL A 500 24.89 18.47 18.48
C VAL A 500 25.63 17.14 18.62
N ASP A 501 24.96 16.03 18.30
CA ASP A 501 25.54 14.68 18.39
C ASP A 501 26.75 14.52 17.45
N THR A 502 26.61 15.01 16.21
CA THR A 502 27.73 15.00 15.24
C THR A 502 28.92 15.84 15.76
N LYS A 503 28.67 17.00 16.37
CA LYS A 503 29.73 17.83 16.97
C LYS A 503 30.40 17.13 18.15
N ALA A 504 29.62 16.52 19.03
CA ALA A 504 30.13 15.78 20.18
C ALA A 504 31.02 14.61 19.72
N SER A 505 30.53 13.80 18.79
CA SER A 505 31.29 12.71 18.17
C SER A 505 32.59 13.18 17.50
N LEU A 506 32.55 14.33 16.84
CA LEU A 506 33.72 14.93 16.20
C LEU A 506 34.75 15.42 17.22
N LEU A 507 34.30 16.04 18.33
CA LEU A 507 35.17 16.44 19.44
C LEU A 507 35.87 15.24 20.07
N VAL A 508 35.11 14.21 20.44
CA VAL A 508 35.67 12.97 21.03
C VAL A 508 36.73 12.36 20.11
N SER A 509 36.43 12.27 18.81
CA SER A 509 37.35 11.79 17.78
C SER A 509 38.60 12.66 17.59
N MET A 510 38.53 13.96 17.90
CA MET A 510 39.70 14.85 17.90
C MET A 510 40.51 14.74 19.20
N MET A 511 39.86 14.44 20.33
CA MET A 511 40.49 14.30 21.65
C MET A 511 41.27 12.98 21.80
N HIS A 512 40.75 11.83 21.35
CA HIS A 512 41.48 10.55 21.47
C HIS A 512 42.84 10.56 20.74
N LYS A 513 42.97 11.31 19.65
CA LYS A 513 44.28 11.51 18.99
C LYS A 513 45.26 12.32 19.82
N MET A 514 44.79 13.23 20.67
CA MET A 514 45.65 13.99 21.58
C MET A 514 46.21 13.09 22.69
N GLU A 515 45.45 12.11 23.18
CA GLU A 515 45.96 11.14 24.15
C GLU A 515 47.04 10.25 23.53
N ASP A 516 46.83 9.70 22.33
CA ASP A 516 47.84 8.87 21.65
C ASP A 516 49.13 9.65 21.32
N THR A 517 49.01 10.89 20.83
CA THR A 517 50.19 11.74 20.57
C THR A 517 50.89 12.20 21.86
N VAL A 518 50.16 12.43 22.95
CA VAL A 518 50.76 12.73 24.26
C VAL A 518 51.48 11.51 24.83
N VAL A 519 50.92 10.31 24.67
CA VAL A 519 51.56 9.05 25.08
C VAL A 519 52.79 8.77 24.22
N GLU A 520 52.72 8.91 22.90
CA GLU A 520 53.89 8.77 22.02
C GLU A 520 54.98 9.79 22.34
N MET A 521 54.64 11.07 22.53
CA MET A 521 55.60 12.09 22.95
C MET A 521 56.19 11.84 24.35
N GLN A 522 55.43 11.25 25.26
CA GLN A 522 55.94 10.85 26.58
C GLN A 522 56.86 9.62 26.50
N VAL A 523 56.56 8.66 25.62
CA VAL A 523 57.43 7.51 25.32
C VAL A 523 58.72 7.97 24.61
N GLU A 524 58.63 8.96 23.73
CA GLU A 524 59.77 9.51 23.00
C GLU A 524 60.64 10.42 23.89
N ARG A 525 60.04 11.19 24.81
CA ARG A 525 60.75 11.91 25.89
C ARG A 525 61.43 10.96 26.88
N THR A 526 60.81 9.84 27.24
CA THR A 526 61.43 8.85 28.13
C THR A 526 62.54 8.06 27.43
N ARG A 527 62.46 7.84 26.11
CA ARG A 527 63.56 7.30 25.30
C ARG A 527 64.71 8.31 25.14
N SER A 528 64.45 9.58 24.85
CA SER A 528 65.51 10.59 24.69
C SER A 528 66.25 10.86 26.01
N THR A 529 65.55 10.87 27.15
CA THR A 529 66.15 11.04 28.48
C THR A 529 66.96 9.82 28.93
N LYS A 530 66.58 8.58 28.57
CA LYS A 530 67.42 7.39 28.79
C LYS A 530 68.70 7.40 27.95
N THR A 531 68.64 7.93 26.73
CA THR A 531 69.81 8.04 25.84
C THR A 531 70.76 9.16 26.30
N ALA A 532 70.21 10.27 26.82
CA ALA A 532 70.99 11.36 27.42
C ALA A 532 71.62 10.97 28.77
N ARG A 533 70.97 10.13 29.59
CA ARG A 533 71.58 9.59 30.83
C ARG A 533 72.70 8.59 30.57
N LYS A 534 72.65 7.80 29.49
CA LYS A 534 73.76 6.91 29.09
C LYS A 534 75.01 7.65 28.58
N ARG A 535 74.85 8.87 28.02
CA ARG A 535 75.97 9.72 27.57
C ARG A 535 76.61 10.58 28.66
N LYS A 536 76.10 10.55 29.90
CA LYS A 536 76.71 11.21 31.07
C LYS A 536 77.39 10.22 32.03
N LEU A 537 77.40 8.92 31.69
CA LEU A 537 77.96 7.82 32.49
C LEU A 537 79.01 7.00 31.70
N LEU A 538 79.50 7.54 30.60
CA LEU A 538 80.72 7.17 29.87
C LEU A 538 81.54 8.45 29.76
#